data_AF-A0A7K2QGN4-F1
#
_entry.id   AF-A0A7K2QGN4-F1
#
_cell.length_a   1.000
_cell.length_b   1.000
_cell.length_c   1.000
_cell.angle_alpha   90.00
_cell.angle_beta   90.00
_cell.angle_gamma   90.00
#
_symmetry.space_group_name_H-M   'P 1'
#
loop_
_entity.id
_entity.type
_entity.pdbx_description
1 polymer ?
#
loop_
_entity_poly.entity_id
_entity_poly.type
_entity_poly.pdbx_seq_one_letter_code
_entity_poly.pdbx_strand_id
1 'polypeptide(L)'
;MGSPDARELAGALRGRGGRRALGGAGPGGGQGRRVTAVAPSAPTEGRAARRRAAQEAAKRTRRRSGGRRRRRPASGGPVVALSRLAGELFITLGVVMLLFVAYQLWYTNVLAERTANGAAGSLRQNWERDQGAAAAPEVSAFEPGQGFAILHIPKLDVKVPVAEGVSKPKVLDKGMVGHYADGALKSAMPADKQGNFALAGHRNTHGEPFRFINRLVPGDPVVVETRDAYYTYEITSSLAQTPPANVSVIKPVPEGSGFTAPGRYITLTTCTPEFTSTYRMIVWGRMTDERPRSQGAPPALASP
;
A
#
# COMPACT_ATOMS: atom_id res chain seq x y z
N MET A 1 2.83 -40.18 -30.84
CA MET A 1 4.19 -39.68 -30.54
C MET A 1 3.98 -38.37 -29.78
N GLY A 2 4.09 -38.23 -28.47
CA GLY A 2 4.75 -39.01 -27.41
C GLY A 2 5.25 -37.94 -26.43
N SER A 3 4.44 -37.62 -25.42
CA SER A 3 4.84 -36.74 -24.31
C SER A 3 5.87 -37.47 -23.44
N PRO A 4 6.81 -36.79 -22.77
CA PRO A 4 7.47 -37.36 -21.61
C PRO A 4 6.95 -36.78 -20.30
N ASP A 5 6.86 -37.72 -19.36
CA ASP A 5 6.32 -37.67 -18.02
C ASP A 5 7.20 -36.97 -16.98
N ALA A 6 6.54 -36.71 -15.86
CA ALA A 6 7.09 -36.26 -14.60
C ALA A 6 7.87 -37.37 -13.83
N ARG A 7 8.72 -36.90 -12.90
CA ARG A 7 9.20 -37.58 -11.68
C ARG A 7 10.26 -38.68 -11.81
N GLU A 8 11.49 -38.28 -11.48
CA GLU A 8 12.52 -39.05 -10.76
C GLU A 8 13.59 -38.00 -10.32
N LEU A 9 14.20 -37.93 -9.14
CA LEU A 9 14.57 -38.92 -8.14
C LEU A 9 14.74 -38.23 -6.77
N ALA A 10 14.26 -38.91 -5.72
CA ALA A 10 14.69 -38.69 -4.35
C ALA A 10 16.00 -39.47 -4.07
N GLY A 11 16.89 -38.90 -3.26
CA GLY A 11 18.11 -39.58 -2.83
C GLY A 11 18.82 -38.80 -1.72
N ALA A 12 18.42 -39.06 -0.47
CA ALA A 12 19.15 -38.65 0.72
C ALA A 12 20.43 -39.48 0.89
N LEU A 13 21.47 -38.90 1.50
CA LEU A 13 22.13 -39.41 2.73
C LEU A 13 23.56 -38.87 2.95
N ARG A 14 23.82 -38.48 4.21
CA ARG A 14 25.11 -38.49 4.96
C ARG A 14 26.17 -37.48 4.45
N GLY A 15 26.82 -36.66 5.27
CA GLY A 15 27.15 -36.74 6.69
C GLY A 15 28.65 -36.42 6.84
N ARG A 16 29.00 -35.45 7.70
CA ARG A 16 30.30 -35.14 8.36
C ARG A 16 30.30 -33.63 8.64
N GLY A 17 30.36 -33.13 9.87
CA GLY A 17 31.21 -33.58 10.97
C GLY A 17 32.57 -32.92 10.83
N GLY A 18 32.74 -31.72 11.40
CA GLY A 18 33.98 -30.96 11.27
C GLY A 18 34.03 -29.69 12.12
N ARG A 19 34.01 -29.85 13.45
CA ARG A 19 34.45 -28.81 14.39
C ARG A 19 35.93 -28.48 14.12
N ARG A 20 36.26 -27.20 13.96
CA ARG A 20 37.61 -26.66 14.21
C ARG A 20 37.49 -25.30 14.86
N ALA A 21 37.51 -25.31 16.19
CA ALA A 21 38.00 -24.20 16.99
C ALA A 21 39.53 -24.37 17.09
N LEU A 22 40.26 -23.37 16.59
CA LEU A 22 41.67 -23.12 16.87
C LEU A 22 41.67 -21.64 17.27
N GLY A 23 42.00 -21.26 18.51
CA GLY A 23 43.18 -21.67 19.25
C GLY A 23 44.22 -20.57 19.06
N GLY A 24 44.22 -19.58 19.96
CA GLY A 24 45.07 -18.39 19.86
C GLY A 24 45.14 -17.58 21.14
N ALA A 25 45.35 -18.25 22.28
CA ALA A 25 45.83 -17.63 23.50
C ALA A 25 47.37 -17.72 23.49
N GLY A 26 48.05 -16.58 23.50
CA GLY A 26 49.49 -16.50 23.73
C GLY A 26 49.78 -15.65 24.97
N PRO A 27 50.31 -16.21 26.06
CA PRO A 27 50.93 -15.44 27.13
C PRO A 27 52.43 -15.36 26.87
N GLY A 28 52.89 -14.24 26.32
CA GLY A 28 54.31 -13.95 26.15
C GLY A 28 54.88 -13.26 27.38
N GLY A 29 55.53 -14.02 28.25
CA GLY A 29 56.27 -13.51 29.40
C GLY A 29 57.48 -12.66 28.99
N GLY A 30 57.54 -11.45 29.54
CA GLY A 30 58.70 -10.55 29.52
C GLY A 30 59.21 -10.33 30.94
N GLN A 31 60.30 -11.01 31.26
CA GLN A 31 60.96 -11.10 32.55
C GLN A 31 61.59 -9.75 32.95
N GLY A 32 60.96 -9.05 33.90
CA GLY A 32 61.45 -7.81 34.50
C GLY A 32 62.06 -8.06 35.88
N ARG A 33 63.38 -8.24 35.89
CA ARG A 33 64.31 -8.37 37.02
C ARG A 33 63.85 -7.68 38.32
N ARG A 34 63.60 -8.50 39.36
CA ARG A 34 63.57 -8.10 40.77
C ARG A 34 64.91 -7.43 41.10
N VAL A 35 64.91 -6.12 41.30
CA VAL A 35 65.97 -5.45 42.04
C VAL A 35 65.53 -5.48 43.49
N THR A 36 66.25 -6.26 44.29
CA THR A 36 66.20 -6.26 45.75
C THR A 36 66.36 -4.82 46.24
N ALA A 37 65.31 -4.30 46.89
CA ALA A 37 65.37 -3.05 47.62
C ALA A 37 66.39 -3.21 48.75
N VAL A 38 67.56 -2.61 48.58
CA VAL A 38 68.46 -2.33 49.70
C VAL A 38 67.75 -1.29 50.56
N ALA A 39 67.38 -1.69 51.78
CA ALA A 39 66.86 -0.77 52.77
C ALA A 39 67.93 0.28 53.09
N PRO A 40 67.66 1.59 52.96
CA PRO A 40 68.57 2.58 53.46
C PRO A 40 68.52 2.56 54.99
N SER A 41 69.69 2.36 55.58
CA SER A 41 70.00 2.57 56.99
C SER A 41 69.40 3.88 57.49
N ALA A 42 68.72 3.80 58.64
CA ALA A 42 68.00 4.91 59.26
C ALA A 42 68.95 6.10 59.56
N PRO A 43 68.58 7.34 59.20
CA PRO A 43 69.20 8.51 59.79
C PRO A 43 68.65 8.69 61.21
N THR A 44 69.57 8.89 62.13
CA THR A 44 69.37 9.30 63.52
C THR A 44 68.88 10.75 63.55
N GLU A 45 67.66 11.00 63.10
CA GLU A 45 67.06 12.33 63.13
C GLU A 45 65.70 12.32 63.83
N GLY A 46 65.56 13.28 64.75
CA GLY A 46 64.46 13.39 65.70
C GLY A 46 63.07 13.46 65.05
N ARG A 47 62.06 13.09 65.84
CA ARG A 47 60.64 12.95 65.46
C ARG A 47 60.07 14.19 64.71
N ALA A 48 60.65 15.37 64.89
CA ALA A 48 60.28 16.61 64.21
C ALA A 48 60.71 16.67 62.72
N ALA A 49 61.89 16.15 62.36
CA ALA A 49 62.38 16.13 60.98
C ALA A 49 61.55 15.17 60.10
N ARG A 50 61.18 14.00 60.65
CA ARG A 50 60.28 13.04 60.00
C ARG A 50 58.89 13.61 59.73
N ARG A 51 58.37 14.44 60.63
CA ARG A 51 57.08 15.13 60.44
C ARG A 51 57.13 16.17 59.33
N ARG A 52 58.23 16.93 59.21
CA ARG A 52 58.40 17.91 58.12
C ARG A 52 58.57 17.22 56.76
N ALA A 53 59.36 16.15 56.68
CA ALA A 53 59.51 15.35 55.47
C ALA A 53 58.18 14.69 55.04
N ALA A 54 57.38 14.19 55.99
CA ALA A 54 56.05 13.65 55.71
C ALA A 54 55.05 14.72 55.24
N GLN A 55 55.12 15.93 55.79
CA GLN A 55 54.29 17.06 55.36
C GLN A 55 54.69 17.58 53.96
N GLU A 56 55.98 17.64 53.64
CA GLU A 56 56.44 17.99 52.29
C GLU A 56 56.10 16.91 51.26
N ALA A 57 56.23 15.63 51.63
CA ALA A 57 55.79 14.51 50.80
C ALA A 57 54.28 14.58 50.55
N ALA A 58 53.46 14.86 51.57
CA ALA A 58 52.02 15.04 51.42
C ALA A 58 51.66 16.26 50.53
N LYS A 59 52.45 17.34 50.59
CA LYS A 59 52.29 18.53 49.72
C LYS A 59 52.66 18.23 48.27
N ARG A 60 53.70 17.43 48.03
CA ARG A 60 54.10 16.96 46.69
C ARG A 60 53.11 15.95 46.10
N THR A 61 52.53 15.07 46.91
CA THR A 61 51.49 14.12 46.48
C THR A 61 50.17 14.84 46.14
N ARG A 62 49.78 15.87 46.90
CA ARG A 62 48.64 16.75 46.54
C ARG A 62 48.87 17.54 45.24
N ARG A 63 50.12 17.88 44.90
CA ARG A 63 50.46 18.51 43.60
C ARG A 63 50.46 17.52 42.44
N ARG A 64 50.68 16.22 42.68
CA ARG A 64 50.66 15.15 41.66
C ARG A 64 49.30 14.48 41.47
N SER A 65 48.41 14.54 42.46
CA SER A 65 47.03 14.04 42.37
C SER A 65 46.03 15.10 41.90
N GLY A 66 46.50 16.25 41.39
CA GLY A 66 45.72 17.11 40.53
C GLY A 66 45.46 16.32 39.24
N GLY A 67 44.44 15.47 39.27
CA GLY A 67 44.09 14.60 38.19
C GLY A 67 44.10 15.37 36.89
N ARG A 68 44.65 14.75 35.84
CA ARG A 68 44.17 14.99 34.49
C ARG A 68 42.66 14.82 34.55
N ARG A 69 41.93 15.91 34.84
CA ARG A 69 40.59 16.10 34.37
C ARG A 69 40.76 15.89 32.89
N ARG A 70 40.43 14.68 32.40
CA ARG A 70 40.07 14.50 31.01
C ARG A 70 39.05 15.61 30.81
N ARG A 71 39.50 16.68 30.13
CA ARG A 71 38.62 17.75 29.69
C ARG A 71 37.50 16.98 29.02
N ARG A 72 36.32 16.94 29.64
CA ARG A 72 35.09 16.71 28.90
C ARG A 72 35.23 17.69 27.74
N PRO A 73 35.26 17.23 26.47
CA PRO A 73 35.41 18.15 25.36
C PRO A 73 34.36 19.24 25.60
N ALA A 74 34.86 20.47 25.76
CA ALA A 74 34.00 21.62 25.93
C ALA A 74 32.99 21.53 24.79
N SER A 75 31.71 21.54 25.15
CA SER A 75 30.57 21.71 24.25
C SER A 75 31.01 22.34 22.95
N GLY A 76 30.84 21.63 21.83
CA GLY A 76 31.26 22.10 20.51
C GLY A 76 30.85 23.56 20.31
N GLY A 77 31.74 24.35 19.71
CA GLY A 77 31.57 25.79 19.55
C GLY A 77 30.24 26.17 18.88
N PRO A 78 29.90 27.47 18.80
CA PRO A 78 28.61 27.97 18.27
C PRO A 78 28.24 27.36 16.90
N VAL A 79 29.24 27.00 16.08
CA VAL A 79 29.08 26.29 14.80
C VAL A 79 28.49 24.88 14.97
N VAL A 80 28.90 24.11 15.98
CA VAL A 80 28.37 22.76 16.25
C VAL A 80 26.96 22.81 16.85
N ALA A 81 26.65 23.85 17.63
CA ALA A 81 25.30 24.09 18.11
C ALA A 81 24.34 24.50 16.96
N LEU A 82 24.80 25.38 16.07
CA LEU A 82 24.05 25.80 14.89
C LEU A 82 23.83 24.65 13.91
N SER A 83 24.83 23.80 13.66
CA SER A 83 24.69 22.64 12.79
C SER A 83 23.71 21.60 13.35
N ARG A 84 23.62 21.46 14.68
CA ARG A 84 22.62 20.60 15.33
C ARG A 84 21.22 21.14 15.16
N LEU A 85 21.02 22.44 15.38
CA LEU A 85 19.72 23.09 15.20
C LEU A 85 19.26 23.01 13.73
N ALA A 86 20.16 23.27 12.79
CA ALA A 86 19.88 23.11 11.36
C ALA A 86 19.55 21.65 11.01
N GLY A 87 20.34 20.69 11.51
CA GLY A 87 20.07 19.27 11.31
C GLY A 87 18.72 18.83 11.86
N GLU A 88 18.36 19.27 13.07
CA GLU A 88 17.06 18.99 13.68
C GLU A 88 15.90 19.62 12.89
N LEU A 89 16.07 20.84 12.38
CA LEU A 89 15.10 21.49 11.49
C LEU A 89 14.91 20.70 10.18
N PHE A 90 15.99 20.24 9.55
CA PHE A 90 15.90 19.43 8.33
C PHE A 90 15.27 18.05 8.60
N ILE A 91 15.59 17.41 9.73
CA ILE A 91 15.00 16.13 10.12
C ILE A 91 13.49 16.31 10.38
N THR A 92 13.11 17.30 11.16
CA THR A 92 11.69 17.59 11.46
C THR A 92 10.92 17.93 10.19
N LEU A 93 11.48 18.77 9.31
CA LEU A 93 10.87 19.08 8.01
C LEU A 93 10.71 17.82 7.16
N GLY A 94 11.73 16.96 7.09
CA GLY A 94 11.68 15.69 6.37
C GLY A 94 10.61 14.75 6.93
N VAL A 95 10.51 14.62 8.26
CA VAL A 95 9.47 13.81 8.92
C VAL A 95 8.08 14.37 8.65
N VAL A 96 7.89 15.69 8.71
CA VAL A 96 6.61 16.34 8.38
C VAL A 96 6.24 16.09 6.92
N MET A 97 7.18 16.18 5.98
CA MET A 97 6.92 15.85 4.58
C MET A 97 6.56 14.38 4.38
N LEU A 98 7.26 13.44 5.04
CA LEU A 98 6.92 12.02 4.98
C LEU A 98 5.54 11.73 5.55
N LEU A 99 5.20 12.33 6.70
CA LEU A 99 3.87 12.22 7.30
C LEU A 99 2.79 12.84 6.42
N PHE A 100 3.09 13.96 5.76
CA PHE A 100 2.16 14.60 4.82
C PHE A 100 1.87 13.70 3.61
N VAL A 101 2.90 13.07 3.02
CA VAL A 101 2.71 12.10 1.93
C VAL A 101 1.88 10.90 2.39
N ALA A 102 2.19 10.35 3.58
CA ALA A 102 1.42 9.25 4.16
C ALA A 102 -0.05 9.65 4.41
N TYR A 103 -0.28 10.86 4.91
CA TYR A 103 -1.61 11.42 5.12
C TYR A 103 -2.37 11.54 3.79
N GLN A 104 -1.75 12.07 2.73
CA GLN A 104 -2.41 12.20 1.43
C GLN A 104 -2.84 10.85 0.86
N LEU A 105 -2.03 9.80 1.01
CA LEU A 105 -2.33 8.47 0.50
C LEU A 105 -3.38 7.74 1.34
N TRP A 106 -3.34 7.87 2.67
CA TRP A 106 -4.23 7.11 3.54
C TRP A 106 -5.56 7.82 3.81
N TYR A 107 -5.53 9.11 4.13
CA TYR A 107 -6.72 9.84 4.56
C TYR A 107 -7.75 9.99 3.43
N THR A 108 -7.30 10.29 2.21
CA THR A 108 -8.20 10.42 1.05
C THR A 108 -8.87 9.10 0.69
N ASN A 109 -8.17 7.97 0.83
CA ASN A 109 -8.73 6.65 0.61
C ASN A 109 -9.80 6.31 1.64
N VAL A 110 -9.52 6.51 2.92
CA VAL A 110 -10.47 6.25 4.01
C VAL A 110 -11.71 7.15 3.91
N LEU A 111 -11.52 8.44 3.59
CA LEU A 111 -12.65 9.35 3.42
C LEU A 111 -13.54 8.92 2.26
N ALA A 112 -12.96 8.62 1.10
CA ALA A 112 -13.68 8.21 -0.08
C ALA A 112 -14.42 6.88 0.12
N GLU A 113 -13.83 5.91 0.81
CA GLU A 113 -14.49 4.65 1.14
C GLU A 113 -15.71 4.87 2.04
N ARG A 114 -15.61 5.76 3.05
CA ARG A 114 -16.77 6.14 3.87
C ARG A 114 -17.86 6.82 3.06
N THR A 115 -17.49 7.74 2.16
CA THR A 115 -18.44 8.41 1.26
C THR A 115 -19.12 7.42 0.33
N ALA A 116 -18.36 6.51 -0.28
CA ALA A 116 -18.87 5.46 -1.16
C ALA A 116 -19.80 4.49 -0.43
N ASN A 117 -19.42 4.02 0.76
CA ASN A 117 -20.24 3.12 1.56
C ASN A 117 -21.54 3.79 2.03
N GLY A 118 -21.46 5.06 2.45
CA GLY A 118 -22.63 5.87 2.79
C GLY A 118 -23.57 6.02 1.59
N ALA A 119 -23.03 6.37 0.41
CA ALA A 119 -23.80 6.53 -0.81
C ALA A 119 -24.45 5.22 -1.28
N ALA A 120 -23.74 4.08 -1.21
CA ALA A 120 -24.29 2.76 -1.52
C ALA A 120 -25.43 2.40 -0.57
N GLY A 121 -25.28 2.67 0.73
CA GLY A 121 -26.31 2.47 1.74
C GLY A 121 -27.56 3.32 1.49
N SER A 122 -27.38 4.61 1.23
CA SER A 122 -28.49 5.53 0.91
C SER A 122 -29.20 5.15 -0.39
N LEU A 123 -28.46 4.76 -1.45
CA LEU A 123 -29.06 4.29 -2.70
C LEU A 123 -29.95 3.08 -2.46
N ARG A 124 -29.46 2.10 -1.71
CA ARG A 124 -30.22 0.89 -1.39
C ARG A 124 -31.45 1.18 -0.53
N GLN A 125 -31.32 2.01 0.50
CA GLN A 125 -32.45 2.45 1.32
C GLN A 125 -33.51 3.19 0.51
N ASN A 126 -33.09 4.04 -0.44
CA ASN A 126 -34.02 4.72 -1.34
C ASN A 126 -34.77 3.72 -2.21
N TRP A 127 -34.07 2.75 -2.80
CA TRP A 127 -34.72 1.71 -3.59
C TRP A 127 -35.68 0.87 -2.77
N GLU A 128 -35.33 0.51 -1.54
CA GLU A 128 -36.18 -0.25 -0.61
C GLU A 128 -37.45 0.52 -0.20
N ARG A 129 -37.31 1.82 0.09
CA ARG A 129 -38.44 2.71 0.37
C ARG A 129 -39.38 2.85 -0.83
N ASP A 130 -38.82 2.88 -2.04
CA ASP A 130 -39.60 3.11 -3.26
C ASP A 130 -40.15 1.80 -3.89
N GLN A 131 -40.05 0.63 -3.23
CA GLN A 131 -40.59 -0.67 -3.70
C GLN A 131 -42.13 -0.75 -3.69
N GLY A 132 -42.79 0.29 -4.16
CA GLY A 132 -44.25 0.44 -4.26
C GLY A 132 -44.71 1.72 -4.96
N ALA A 133 -43.78 2.62 -5.34
CA ALA A 133 -44.09 3.78 -6.16
C ALA A 133 -44.11 3.41 -7.66
N ALA A 134 -45.05 3.98 -8.42
CA ALA A 134 -45.16 3.79 -9.87
C ALA A 134 -43.83 4.03 -10.60
N ALA A 135 -43.65 3.30 -11.71
CA ALA A 135 -42.45 3.19 -12.54
C ALA A 135 -41.47 4.36 -12.37
N ALA A 136 -40.27 4.05 -11.86
CA ALA A 136 -39.15 4.96 -11.90
C ALA A 136 -38.89 5.39 -13.35
N PRO A 137 -38.40 6.63 -13.58
CA PRO A 137 -38.02 7.06 -14.93
C PRO A 137 -37.12 6.01 -15.57
N GLU A 138 -37.32 5.77 -16.86
CA GLU A 138 -36.49 4.83 -17.60
C GLU A 138 -35.00 5.11 -17.34
N VAL A 139 -34.18 4.05 -17.36
CA VAL A 139 -32.73 4.01 -17.08
C VAL A 139 -31.91 4.86 -18.09
N SER A 140 -32.54 5.80 -18.79
CA SER A 140 -32.04 6.53 -19.94
C SER A 140 -31.50 7.94 -19.63
N ALA A 141 -31.70 8.48 -18.42
CA ALA A 141 -31.16 9.80 -18.06
C ALA A 141 -30.88 9.94 -16.56
N PHE A 142 -29.66 9.60 -16.15
CA PHE A 142 -29.12 10.01 -14.85
C PHE A 142 -28.39 11.35 -15.00
N GLU A 143 -28.48 12.20 -13.98
CA GLU A 143 -27.71 13.44 -13.96
C GLU A 143 -26.21 13.14 -13.75
N PRO A 144 -25.28 13.92 -14.32
CA PRO A 144 -23.86 13.72 -14.09
C PRO A 144 -23.49 13.73 -12.60
N GLY A 145 -22.97 12.60 -12.12
CA GLY A 145 -22.63 12.37 -10.72
C GLY A 145 -23.74 11.76 -9.86
N GLN A 146 -24.90 11.49 -10.44
CA GLN A 146 -25.98 10.75 -9.78
C GLN A 146 -25.64 9.25 -9.73
N GLY A 147 -25.62 8.69 -8.52
CA GLY A 147 -25.51 7.26 -8.31
C GLY A 147 -26.75 6.50 -8.78
N PHE A 148 -26.58 5.40 -9.49
CA PHE A 148 -27.69 4.60 -10.04
C PHE A 148 -27.54 3.09 -9.91
N ALA A 149 -26.33 2.61 -9.58
CA ALA A 149 -26.08 1.20 -9.34
C ALA A 149 -25.04 1.02 -8.22
N ILE A 150 -24.87 -0.22 -7.76
CA ILE A 150 -23.78 -0.65 -6.91
C ILE A 150 -23.02 -1.75 -7.66
N LEU A 151 -21.73 -1.56 -7.84
CA LEU A 151 -20.84 -2.55 -8.43
C LEU A 151 -20.24 -3.41 -7.31
N HIS A 152 -20.33 -4.73 -7.50
CA HIS A 152 -19.75 -5.74 -6.62
C HIS A 152 -18.72 -6.56 -7.40
N ILE A 153 -17.53 -6.72 -6.83
CA ILE A 153 -16.49 -7.63 -7.35
C ILE A 153 -16.04 -8.52 -6.18
N PRO A 154 -16.72 -9.66 -5.93
CA PRO A 154 -16.53 -10.46 -4.73
C PRO A 154 -15.07 -10.88 -4.47
N LYS A 155 -14.37 -11.32 -5.52
CA LYS A 155 -12.96 -11.74 -5.41
C LYS A 155 -12.01 -10.64 -4.91
N LEU A 156 -12.37 -9.38 -5.13
CA LEU A 156 -11.57 -8.22 -4.74
C LEU A 156 -12.11 -7.52 -3.50
N ASP A 157 -13.20 -8.02 -2.90
CA ASP A 157 -13.94 -7.37 -1.82
C ASP A 157 -14.34 -5.91 -2.14
N VAL A 158 -14.70 -5.67 -3.41
CA VAL A 158 -15.13 -4.34 -3.87
C VAL A 158 -16.63 -4.25 -3.84
N LYS A 159 -17.14 -3.23 -3.14
CA LYS A 159 -18.54 -2.78 -3.18
C LYS A 159 -18.57 -1.27 -3.30
N VAL A 160 -18.95 -0.76 -4.47
CA VAL A 160 -18.80 0.67 -4.79
C VAL A 160 -20.00 1.21 -5.56
N PRO A 161 -20.50 2.43 -5.26
CA PRO A 161 -21.53 3.05 -6.09
C PRO A 161 -21.02 3.31 -7.51
N VAL A 162 -21.91 3.07 -8.48
CA VAL A 162 -21.76 3.52 -9.86
C VAL A 162 -22.57 4.81 -10.02
N ALA A 163 -21.92 5.84 -10.54
CA ALA A 163 -22.57 7.10 -10.89
C ALA A 163 -22.41 7.42 -12.37
N GLU A 164 -23.33 8.24 -12.88
CA GLU A 164 -23.30 8.67 -14.28
C GLU A 164 -22.16 9.66 -14.55
N GLY A 165 -21.41 9.43 -15.61
CA GLY A 165 -20.27 10.26 -16.00
C GLY A 165 -18.95 9.87 -15.32
N VAL A 166 -17.83 10.31 -15.92
CA VAL A 166 -16.46 9.97 -15.49
C VAL A 166 -15.68 11.17 -14.96
N SER A 167 -16.39 12.21 -14.50
CA SER A 167 -15.81 13.41 -13.93
C SER A 167 -15.05 13.11 -12.63
N LYS A 168 -13.78 13.54 -12.54
CA LYS A 168 -12.98 13.40 -11.32
C LYS A 168 -13.66 14.02 -10.08
N PRO A 169 -13.95 15.33 -10.03
CA PRO A 169 -14.48 15.95 -8.82
C PRO A 169 -15.92 15.55 -8.49
N LYS A 170 -16.73 15.21 -9.50
CA LYS A 170 -18.14 14.85 -9.28
C LYS A 170 -18.33 13.37 -8.94
N VAL A 171 -17.46 12.49 -9.46
CA VAL A 171 -17.62 11.03 -9.40
C VAL A 171 -16.40 10.35 -8.81
N LEU A 172 -15.29 10.30 -9.53
CA LEU A 172 -14.18 9.40 -9.22
C LEU A 172 -13.50 9.74 -7.88
N ASP A 173 -13.28 11.03 -7.60
CA ASP A 173 -12.63 11.50 -6.36
C ASP A 173 -13.54 11.34 -5.13
N LYS A 174 -14.81 10.97 -5.32
CA LYS A 174 -15.75 10.64 -4.22
C LYS A 174 -15.74 9.15 -3.87
N GLY A 175 -14.82 8.38 -4.45
CA GLY A 175 -14.73 6.94 -4.26
C GLY A 175 -15.76 6.13 -5.01
N MET A 176 -16.42 6.72 -6.01
CA MET A 176 -17.37 6.02 -6.89
C MET A 176 -16.69 5.58 -8.19
N VAL A 177 -17.32 4.65 -8.89
CA VAL A 177 -16.98 4.33 -10.29
C VAL A 177 -17.93 5.08 -11.23
N GLY A 178 -17.39 5.57 -12.34
CA GLY A 178 -18.13 6.38 -13.31
C GLY A 178 -18.53 5.60 -14.55
N HIS A 179 -19.78 5.70 -14.97
CA HIS A 179 -20.24 5.22 -16.26
C HIS A 179 -19.85 6.20 -17.37
N TYR A 180 -19.35 5.69 -18.50
CA TYR A 180 -19.10 6.51 -19.67
C TYR A 180 -20.43 6.95 -20.32
N ALA A 181 -20.89 8.15 -19.97
CA ALA A 181 -22.22 8.65 -20.32
C ALA A 181 -22.24 9.79 -21.36
N ASP A 182 -21.08 10.42 -21.59
CA ASP A 182 -20.99 11.72 -22.26
C ASP A 182 -20.53 11.60 -23.72
N GLY A 183 -21.27 12.27 -24.63
CA GLY A 183 -20.86 12.50 -26.01
C GLY A 183 -20.49 11.22 -26.78
N ALA A 184 -19.36 11.26 -27.48
CA ALA A 184 -18.88 10.14 -28.30
C ALA A 184 -18.41 8.92 -27.49
N LEU A 185 -18.29 9.04 -26.16
CA LEU A 185 -17.89 7.95 -25.28
C LEU A 185 -19.09 7.25 -24.63
N LYS A 186 -20.32 7.72 -24.88
CA LYS A 186 -21.53 7.14 -24.28
C LYS A 186 -21.60 5.63 -24.55
N SER A 187 -21.69 4.86 -23.47
CA SER A 187 -21.75 3.41 -23.47
C SER A 187 -23.17 2.92 -23.11
N ALA A 188 -23.43 1.62 -23.28
CA ALA A 188 -24.74 1.03 -23.05
C ALA A 188 -25.01 0.83 -21.55
N MET A 189 -26.27 0.81 -21.13
CA MET A 189 -26.65 0.51 -19.75
C MET A 189 -26.75 -1.01 -19.51
N PRO A 190 -26.68 -1.47 -18.24
CA PRO A 190 -26.80 -2.90 -17.94
C PRO A 190 -28.11 -3.52 -18.44
N ALA A 191 -29.21 -2.75 -18.42
CA ALA A 191 -30.54 -3.18 -18.87
C ALA A 191 -30.66 -3.31 -20.39
N ASP A 192 -29.76 -2.69 -21.16
CA ASP A 192 -29.82 -2.73 -22.61
C ASP A 192 -29.64 -4.16 -23.12
N LYS A 193 -30.42 -4.51 -24.16
CA LYS A 193 -30.42 -5.88 -24.72
C LYS A 193 -29.12 -6.25 -25.40
N GLN A 194 -28.30 -5.27 -25.76
CA GLN A 194 -26.97 -5.43 -26.31
C GLN A 194 -26.16 -4.15 -26.10
N GLY A 195 -24.84 -4.27 -26.09
CA GLY A 195 -23.89 -3.18 -25.97
C GLY A 195 -22.81 -3.48 -24.94
N ASN A 196 -22.08 -2.44 -24.58
CA ASN A 196 -20.97 -2.50 -23.65
C ASN A 196 -21.19 -1.47 -22.54
N PHE A 197 -21.36 -1.93 -21.31
CA PHE A 197 -21.43 -1.08 -20.13
C PHE A 197 -20.02 -0.78 -19.65
N ALA A 198 -19.54 0.42 -19.93
CA ALA A 198 -18.16 0.81 -19.64
C ALA A 198 -18.07 1.66 -18.37
N LEU A 199 -17.12 1.30 -17.51
CA LEU A 199 -16.87 1.94 -16.23
C LEU A 199 -15.42 2.42 -16.11
N ALA A 200 -15.23 3.56 -15.45
CA ALA A 200 -13.94 4.08 -15.03
C ALA A 200 -13.84 4.12 -13.50
N GLY A 201 -12.68 3.75 -12.96
CA GLY A 201 -12.43 3.76 -11.52
C GLY A 201 -10.96 4.02 -11.19
N HIS A 202 -10.71 4.66 -10.04
CA HIS A 202 -9.36 4.94 -9.57
C HIS A 202 -8.58 3.66 -9.27
N ARG A 203 -7.28 3.70 -9.54
CA ARG A 203 -6.33 2.59 -9.27
C ARG A 203 -5.67 2.68 -7.89
N ASN A 204 -5.39 3.88 -7.39
CA ASN A 204 -4.49 4.09 -6.26
C ASN A 204 -4.98 5.11 -5.23
N THR A 205 -6.10 5.79 -5.50
CA THR A 205 -6.61 6.88 -4.67
C THR A 205 -8.11 6.78 -4.49
N HIS A 206 -8.64 7.49 -3.50
CA HIS A 206 -10.08 7.65 -3.23
C HIS A 206 -10.81 6.29 -3.22
N GLY A 207 -10.44 5.41 -2.30
CA GLY A 207 -11.02 4.07 -2.16
C GLY A 207 -10.49 3.04 -3.16
N GLU A 208 -9.80 3.50 -4.22
CA GLU A 208 -9.05 2.66 -5.17
C GLU A 208 -9.81 1.43 -5.69
N PRO A 209 -11.09 1.57 -6.12
CA PRO A 209 -11.97 0.43 -6.39
C PRO A 209 -11.43 -0.51 -7.46
N PHE A 210 -10.59 -0.02 -8.38
CA PHE A 210 -10.01 -0.82 -9.47
C PHE A 210 -8.53 -1.14 -9.29
N ARG A 211 -7.96 -0.97 -8.10
CA ARG A 211 -6.54 -1.28 -7.85
C ARG A 211 -6.12 -2.68 -8.28
N PHE A 212 -6.98 -3.66 -8.02
CA PHE A 212 -6.64 -5.07 -8.19
C PHE A 212 -7.42 -5.77 -9.30
N ILE A 213 -8.06 -5.04 -10.23
CA ILE A 213 -8.77 -5.69 -11.34
C ILE A 213 -7.84 -6.50 -12.25
N ASN A 214 -6.52 -6.27 -12.19
CA ASN A 214 -5.51 -7.11 -12.83
C ASN A 214 -5.41 -8.54 -12.26
N ARG A 215 -6.02 -8.80 -11.09
CA ARG A 215 -6.08 -10.14 -10.47
C ARG A 215 -7.32 -10.91 -10.90
N LEU A 216 -8.22 -10.29 -11.65
CA LEU A 216 -9.37 -10.97 -12.23
C LEU A 216 -8.91 -11.89 -13.35
N VAL A 217 -9.48 -13.09 -13.38
CA VAL A 217 -9.24 -14.14 -14.37
C VAL A 217 -10.57 -14.55 -14.99
N PRO A 218 -10.56 -15.23 -16.15
CA PRO A 218 -11.79 -15.67 -16.78
C PRO A 218 -12.68 -16.47 -15.83
N GLY A 219 -13.99 -16.16 -15.80
CA GLY A 219 -14.99 -16.76 -14.92
C GLY A 219 -15.22 -16.05 -13.59
N ASP A 220 -14.36 -15.10 -13.19
CA ASP A 220 -14.63 -14.32 -11.98
C ASP A 220 -15.89 -13.45 -12.15
N PRO A 221 -16.80 -13.42 -11.16
CA PRO A 221 -18.04 -12.66 -11.29
C PRO A 221 -17.84 -11.17 -10.98
N VAL A 222 -18.55 -10.33 -11.75
CA VAL A 222 -18.78 -8.91 -11.51
C VAL A 222 -20.28 -8.67 -11.53
N VAL A 223 -20.85 -8.17 -10.44
CA VAL A 223 -22.30 -7.99 -10.32
C VAL A 223 -22.63 -6.51 -10.25
N VAL A 224 -23.55 -6.07 -11.10
CA VAL A 224 -24.13 -4.72 -11.07
C VAL A 224 -25.52 -4.80 -10.47
N GLU A 225 -25.68 -4.26 -9.27
CA GLU A 225 -26.95 -4.15 -8.56
C GLU A 225 -27.60 -2.80 -8.88
N THR A 226 -28.81 -2.83 -9.44
CA THR A 226 -29.61 -1.63 -9.71
C THR A 226 -30.84 -1.59 -8.79
N ARG A 227 -31.73 -0.62 -9.00
CA ARG A 227 -33.02 -0.58 -8.34
C ARG A 227 -33.84 -1.86 -8.56
N ASP A 228 -33.87 -2.33 -9.81
CA ASP A 228 -34.85 -3.31 -10.26
C ASP A 228 -34.26 -4.71 -10.50
N ALA A 229 -32.97 -4.81 -10.77
CA ALA A 229 -32.31 -6.08 -11.12
C ALA A 229 -30.83 -6.14 -10.72
N TYR A 230 -30.33 -7.37 -10.65
CA TYR A 230 -28.92 -7.74 -10.61
C TYR A 230 -28.48 -8.22 -11.99
N TYR A 231 -27.35 -7.71 -12.46
CA TYR A 231 -26.73 -8.11 -13.72
C TYR A 231 -25.36 -8.72 -13.42
N THR A 232 -25.22 -10.02 -13.67
CA THR A 232 -23.97 -10.75 -13.42
C THR A 232 -23.18 -10.87 -14.72
N TYR A 233 -21.93 -10.46 -14.69
CA TYR A 233 -20.96 -10.62 -15.75
C TYR A 233 -19.85 -11.55 -15.29
N GLU A 234 -19.35 -12.38 -16.18
CA GLU A 234 -18.12 -13.15 -15.97
C GLU A 234 -16.98 -12.51 -16.74
N ILE A 235 -15.83 -12.33 -16.08
CA ILE A 235 -14.62 -11.87 -16.76
C ILE A 235 -14.22 -12.85 -17.84
N THR A 236 -13.70 -12.33 -18.95
CA THR A 236 -13.33 -13.12 -20.13
C THR A 236 -11.90 -12.85 -20.59
N SER A 237 -11.47 -11.60 -20.57
CA SER A 237 -10.15 -11.19 -21.05
C SER A 237 -9.73 -9.86 -20.44
N SER A 238 -8.47 -9.51 -20.61
CA SER A 238 -7.92 -8.23 -20.17
C SER A 238 -6.83 -7.74 -21.12
N LEU A 239 -6.62 -6.43 -21.11
CA LEU A 239 -5.51 -5.76 -21.78
C LEU A 239 -4.73 -5.00 -20.71
N ALA A 240 -3.55 -5.53 -20.39
CA ALA A 240 -2.72 -5.03 -19.29
C ALA A 240 -2.33 -3.55 -19.46
N GLN A 241 -2.19 -3.09 -20.71
CA GLN A 241 -1.72 -1.75 -21.03
C GLN A 241 -2.20 -1.30 -22.42
N THR A 242 -2.76 -0.10 -22.50
CA THR A 242 -3.15 0.59 -23.74
C THR A 242 -2.99 2.11 -23.59
N PRO A 243 -2.75 2.88 -24.67
CA PRO A 243 -2.72 4.33 -24.61
C PRO A 243 -4.06 4.90 -24.09
N PRO A 244 -4.07 6.02 -23.34
CA PRO A 244 -5.31 6.65 -22.86
C PRO A 244 -6.28 7.08 -23.97
N ALA A 245 -5.77 7.31 -25.19
CA ALA A 245 -6.56 7.67 -26.36
C ALA A 245 -7.26 6.48 -27.04
N ASN A 246 -6.99 5.24 -26.62
CA ASN A 246 -7.63 4.07 -27.19
C ASN A 246 -9.06 3.93 -26.68
N VAL A 247 -10.01 4.61 -27.35
CA VAL A 247 -11.44 4.56 -27.03
C VAL A 247 -12.15 3.34 -27.65
N SER A 248 -11.47 2.55 -28.50
CA SER A 248 -12.14 1.40 -29.14
C SER A 248 -12.42 0.25 -28.17
N VAL A 249 -11.77 0.25 -27.01
CA VAL A 249 -11.95 -0.71 -25.92
C VAL A 249 -13.30 -0.59 -25.20
N ILE A 250 -14.04 0.52 -25.40
CA ILE A 250 -15.38 0.75 -24.84
C ILE A 250 -16.49 0.74 -25.89
N LYS A 251 -16.17 0.41 -27.16
CA LYS A 251 -17.19 0.27 -28.21
C LYS A 251 -18.22 -0.82 -27.87
N PRO A 252 -19.42 -0.82 -28.51
CA PRO A 252 -20.45 -1.83 -28.27
C PRO A 252 -19.97 -3.27 -28.42
N VAL A 253 -19.06 -3.53 -29.35
CA VAL A 253 -18.23 -4.75 -29.40
C VAL A 253 -16.79 -4.29 -29.19
N PRO A 254 -16.23 -4.45 -27.97
CA PRO A 254 -14.98 -3.81 -27.61
C PRO A 254 -13.78 -4.45 -28.32
N GLU A 255 -12.99 -3.64 -29.02
CA GLU A 255 -11.82 -4.12 -29.75
C GLU A 255 -10.73 -4.62 -28.78
N GLY A 256 -10.07 -5.73 -29.15
CA GLY A 256 -9.04 -6.37 -28.31
C GLY A 256 -9.59 -7.30 -27.22
N SER A 257 -10.90 -7.31 -26.98
CA SER A 257 -11.54 -8.20 -25.99
C SER A 257 -11.61 -9.68 -26.42
N GLY A 258 -11.55 -9.94 -27.73
CA GLY A 258 -11.84 -11.25 -28.32
C GLY A 258 -13.32 -11.47 -28.66
N PHE A 259 -14.21 -10.53 -28.33
CA PHE A 259 -15.60 -10.57 -28.79
C PHE A 259 -15.70 -10.17 -30.27
N THR A 260 -16.50 -10.91 -31.03
CA THR A 260 -16.62 -10.76 -32.49
C THR A 260 -18.05 -10.46 -32.96
N ALA A 261 -19.03 -10.49 -32.07
CA ALA A 261 -20.44 -10.28 -32.38
C ALA A 261 -21.09 -9.36 -31.35
N PRO A 262 -22.28 -8.79 -31.62
CA PRO A 262 -23.06 -8.10 -30.61
C PRO A 262 -23.38 -9.01 -29.42
N GLY A 263 -23.37 -8.43 -28.22
CA GLY A 263 -23.66 -9.11 -26.97
C GLY A 263 -23.85 -8.10 -25.85
N ARG A 264 -23.87 -8.57 -24.60
CA ARG A 264 -23.96 -7.72 -23.41
C ARG A 264 -22.65 -7.82 -22.65
N TYR A 265 -21.88 -6.75 -22.69
CA TYR A 265 -20.52 -6.71 -22.18
C TYR A 265 -20.38 -5.69 -21.05
N ILE A 266 -19.37 -5.89 -20.22
CA ILE A 266 -18.89 -4.89 -19.26
C ILE A 266 -17.42 -4.61 -19.53
N THR A 267 -17.02 -3.34 -19.44
CA THR A 267 -15.62 -2.92 -19.55
C THR A 267 -15.22 -2.15 -18.30
N LEU A 268 -14.18 -2.61 -17.61
CA LEU A 268 -13.59 -1.91 -16.47
C LEU A 268 -12.29 -1.24 -16.92
N THR A 269 -12.18 0.08 -16.71
CA THR A 269 -11.02 0.87 -17.13
C THR A 269 -10.37 1.56 -15.94
N THR A 270 -9.04 1.54 -15.89
CA THR A 270 -8.28 2.21 -14.82
C THR A 270 -6.88 2.61 -15.28
N CYS A 271 -6.18 3.42 -14.48
CA CYS A 271 -4.80 3.82 -14.76
C CYS A 271 -3.80 2.66 -14.55
N THR A 272 -2.70 2.69 -15.32
CA THR A 272 -1.58 1.76 -15.16
C THR A 272 -0.29 2.39 -15.70
N PRO A 273 0.90 2.02 -15.20
CA PRO A 273 1.18 1.30 -13.95
C PRO A 273 0.66 2.01 -12.69
N GLU A 274 0.70 1.32 -11.54
CA GLU A 274 0.30 1.90 -10.25
C GLU A 274 1.03 3.23 -9.97
N PHE A 275 0.32 4.17 -9.34
CA PHE A 275 0.78 5.53 -9.00
C PHE A 275 1.10 6.44 -10.20
N THR A 276 0.73 6.02 -11.42
CA THR A 276 0.85 6.83 -12.63
C THR A 276 -0.47 6.91 -13.40
N SER A 277 -0.53 7.73 -14.43
CA SER A 277 -1.69 7.83 -15.34
C SER A 277 -1.29 7.69 -16.82
N THR A 278 -0.09 7.17 -17.07
CA THR A 278 0.53 7.11 -18.41
C THR A 278 -0.27 6.22 -19.37
N TYR A 279 -0.75 5.08 -18.90
CA TYR A 279 -1.53 4.13 -19.69
C TYR A 279 -2.85 3.78 -19.01
N ARG A 280 -3.65 2.96 -19.70
CA ARG A 280 -4.87 2.35 -19.16
C ARG A 280 -4.75 0.84 -19.16
N MET A 281 -5.33 0.22 -18.15
CA MET A 281 -5.59 -1.21 -18.08
C MET A 281 -7.08 -1.45 -18.27
N ILE A 282 -7.42 -2.45 -19.07
CA ILE A 282 -8.79 -2.79 -19.42
C ILE A 282 -9.09 -4.23 -19.01
N VAL A 283 -10.27 -4.46 -18.44
CA VAL A 283 -10.81 -5.80 -18.18
C VAL A 283 -12.19 -5.89 -18.80
N TRP A 284 -12.47 -6.99 -19.51
CA TRP A 284 -13.76 -7.23 -20.16
C TRP A 284 -14.47 -8.44 -19.56
N GLY A 285 -15.77 -8.32 -19.43
CA GLY A 285 -16.66 -9.42 -19.07
C GLY A 285 -17.87 -9.51 -19.98
N ARG A 286 -18.52 -10.68 -19.98
CA ARG A 286 -19.76 -10.94 -20.70
C ARG A 286 -20.85 -11.26 -19.70
N MET A 287 -22.06 -10.74 -19.92
CA MET A 287 -23.20 -11.03 -19.06
C MET A 287 -23.59 -12.51 -19.15
N THR A 288 -23.82 -13.12 -17.99
CA THR A 288 -24.25 -14.51 -17.83
C THR A 288 -25.60 -14.66 -17.15
N ASP A 289 -26.03 -13.66 -16.36
CA ASP A 289 -27.31 -13.68 -15.66
C ASP A 289 -27.91 -12.27 -15.53
N GLU A 290 -29.24 -12.18 -15.66
CA GLU A 290 -30.04 -11.00 -15.34
C GLU A 290 -31.18 -11.45 -14.43
N ARG A 291 -31.18 -10.95 -13.20
CA ARG A 291 -32.08 -11.41 -12.15
C ARG A 291 -32.87 -10.23 -11.57
N PRO A 292 -34.21 -10.22 -11.69
CA PRO A 292 -35.04 -9.23 -11.01
C PRO A 292 -34.76 -9.23 -9.50
N ARG A 293 -34.72 -8.06 -8.88
CA ARG A 293 -34.42 -7.92 -7.44
C ARG A 293 -35.41 -8.69 -6.56
N SER A 294 -36.66 -8.84 -7.00
CA SER A 294 -37.69 -9.64 -6.32
C SER A 294 -37.30 -11.11 -6.13
N GLN A 295 -36.34 -11.62 -6.90
CA GLN A 295 -35.82 -12.99 -6.77
C GLN A 295 -34.63 -13.09 -5.81
N GLY A 296 -34.25 -12.00 -5.14
CA GLY A 296 -33.10 -11.95 -4.22
C GLY A 296 -31.75 -11.84 -4.93
N ALA A 297 -30.69 -11.67 -4.14
CA ALA A 297 -29.33 -11.53 -4.64
C ALA A 297 -28.85 -12.81 -5.37
N PRO A 298 -28.03 -12.68 -6.44
CA PRO A 298 -27.51 -13.83 -7.16
C PRO A 298 -26.51 -14.63 -6.29
N PRO A 299 -26.30 -15.92 -6.57
CA PRO A 299 -25.34 -16.76 -5.83
C PRO A 299 -23.93 -16.19 -5.76
N ALA A 300 -23.50 -15.43 -6.77
CA ALA A 300 -22.22 -14.74 -6.79
C ALA A 300 -22.03 -13.73 -5.63
N LEU A 301 -23.13 -13.25 -5.02
CA LEU A 301 -23.12 -12.36 -3.86
C LEU A 301 -23.54 -13.06 -2.56
N ALA A 302 -23.86 -14.35 -2.60
CA ALA A 302 -24.11 -15.10 -1.38
C ALA A 302 -22.76 -15.33 -0.68
N SER A 303 -22.61 -14.79 0.54
CA SER A 303 -21.45 -15.11 1.38
C SER A 303 -21.39 -16.63 1.58
N PRO A 304 -20.21 -17.27 1.51
CA PRO A 304 -20.01 -18.58 2.10
C PRO A 304 -20.22 -18.53 3.63
#